data_AF-A0A0B8ZKF3-F1
#
_entry.id   AF-A0A0B8ZKF3-F1
#
_cell.length_a   1.000
_cell.length_b   1.000
_cell.length_c   1.000
_cell.angle_alpha   90.00
_cell.angle_beta   90.00
_cell.angle_gamma   90.00
#
_symmetry.space_group_name_H-M   'P 1'
#
loop_
_entity.id
_entity.type
_entity.pdbx_description
1 polymer ?
#
loop_
_entity_poly.entity_id
_entity_poly.type
_entity_poly.pdbx_seq_one_letter_code
_entity_poly.pdbx_strand_id
1 'polypeptide(L)' 'MSTPRLTQVEPAVVHKMASVLKSQKPEVIQNHFGIGLNTWVKLREGKAIRHSVAVRLLQRLQRDQLI' A
#
# COMPACT_ATOMS: atom_id res chain seq x y z
N MET A 1 -26.94 1.66 0.78
CA MET A 1 -25.53 2.07 0.56
C MET A 1 -24.64 0.93 1.03
N SER A 2 -23.93 0.27 0.11
CA SER A 2 -23.06 -0.87 0.45
C SER A 2 -21.82 -0.38 1.17
N THR A 3 -21.54 -0.90 2.37
CA THR A 3 -20.31 -0.59 3.10
C THR A 3 -19.09 -0.95 2.26
N PRO A 4 -18.11 -0.05 2.09
CA PRO A 4 -16.90 -0.37 1.33
C PRO A 4 -16.16 -1.53 2.00
N ARG A 5 -15.94 -2.62 1.25
CA ARG A 5 -15.14 -3.76 1.73
C ARG A 5 -13.73 -3.26 2.08
N LEU A 6 -13.26 -3.62 3.26
CA LEU A 6 -11.92 -3.33 3.72
C LEU A 6 -11.03 -4.56 3.55
N THR A 7 -9.74 -4.33 3.32
CA THR A 7 -8.74 -5.38 3.15
C THR A 7 -7.48 -4.95 3.91
N GLN A 8 -6.99 -5.85 4.75
CA GLN A 8 -5.73 -5.69 5.44
C GLN A 8 -4.61 -6.24 4.55
N VAL A 9 -3.51 -5.50 4.46
CA VAL A 9 -2.30 -5.96 3.77
C VAL A 9 -1.38 -6.57 4.82
N GLU A 10 -0.76 -7.70 4.48
CA GLU A 10 0.12 -8.42 5.40
C GLU A 10 1.30 -7.54 5.84
N PRO A 11 1.68 -7.58 7.14
CA PRO A 11 2.79 -6.77 7.66
C PRO A 11 4.11 -7.02 6.92
N ALA A 12 4.39 -8.26 6.51
CA ALA A 12 5.60 -8.61 5.75
C ALA A 12 5.68 -7.87 4.41
N VAL A 13 4.55 -7.74 3.70
CA VAL A 13 4.45 -6.98 2.45
C VAL A 13 4.72 -5.50 2.72
N VAL A 14 4.12 -4.93 3.75
CA VAL A 14 4.33 -3.52 4.14
C VAL A 14 5.78 -3.24 4.54
N HIS A 15 6.44 -4.19 5.21
CA HIS A 15 7.87 -4.08 5.53
C HIS A 15 8.74 -4.09 4.27
N LYS A 16 8.45 -4.97 3.32
CA LYS A 16 9.17 -5.02 2.04
C LYS A 16 8.93 -3.77 1.18
N MET A 17 7.73 -3.20 1.22
CA MET A 17 7.45 -1.89 0.63
C MET A 17 8.32 -0.80 1.28
N ALA A 18 8.44 -0.79 2.60
CA ALA A 18 9.21 0.23 3.30
C ALA A 18 10.71 0.12 3.02
N SER A 19 11.25 -1.10 2.86
CA SER A 19 12.68 -1.30 2.60
C SER A 19 13.14 -0.80 1.24
N VAL A 20 12.24 -0.64 0.26
CA VAL A 20 12.58 -0.13 -1.08
C VAL A 20 12.39 1.39 -1.22
N LEU A 21 11.75 2.04 -0.24
CA LEU A 21 11.61 3.49 -0.22
C LEU A 21 12.90 4.14 0.29
N LYS A 22 13.54 4.94 -0.57
CA LYS A 22 14.66 5.80 -0.16
C LYS A 22 14.23 6.98 0.74
N SER A 23 12.95 7.32 0.70
CA SER A 23 12.35 8.43 1.45
C SER A 23 10.84 8.23 1.56
N GLN A 24 10.23 8.68 2.66
CA GLN A 24 8.79 8.58 2.92
C GLN A 24 8.02 9.85 2.52
N LYS A 25 8.58 10.65 1.61
CA LYS A 25 7.87 11.82 1.07
C LYS A 25 6.65 11.39 0.22
N PRO A 26 5.54 12.15 0.24
CA PRO A 26 4.32 11.81 -0.49
C PRO A 26 4.56 11.47 -1.97
N GLU A 27 5.37 12.26 -2.66
CA GLU A 27 5.68 12.09 -4.07
C GLU A 27 6.44 10.78 -4.35
N VAL A 28 7.34 10.37 -3.45
CA VAL A 28 8.10 9.12 -3.59
C VAL A 28 7.16 7.92 -3.40
N ILE A 29 6.31 7.96 -2.38
CA ILE A 29 5.31 6.91 -2.11
C ILE A 29 4.35 6.77 -3.30
N GLN A 30 3.85 7.89 -3.82
CA GLN A 30 2.93 7.89 -4.96
C GLN A 30 3.61 7.35 -6.23
N ASN A 31 4.85 7.74 -6.49
CA ASN A 31 5.59 7.27 -7.66
C ASN A 31 5.87 5.77 -7.60
N HIS A 32 6.29 5.24 -6.45
CA HIS A 32 6.56 3.80 -6.29
C HIS A 32 5.27 2.97 -6.28
N PHE A 33 4.28 3.34 -5.46
CA PHE A 33 3.16 2.45 -5.14
C PHE A 33 1.81 2.89 -5.71
N GLY A 34 1.71 4.08 -6.29
CA GLY A 34 0.44 4.62 -6.81
C GLY A 34 -0.59 4.90 -5.71
N ILE A 35 -0.16 5.05 -4.45
CA ILE A 35 -1.01 5.38 -3.30
C ILE A 35 -0.55 6.70 -2.66
N GLY A 36 -1.47 7.44 -2.06
CA GLY A 36 -1.15 8.66 -1.31
C GLY A 36 -0.63 8.38 0.10
N LEU A 37 -0.01 9.40 0.72
CA LEU A 37 0.59 9.32 2.06
C LEU A 37 -0.37 8.77 3.13
N ASN A 38 -1.64 9.18 3.14
CA ASN A 38 -2.63 8.69 4.12
C ASN A 38 -2.83 7.16 4.03
N THR A 39 -2.83 6.60 2.81
CA THR A 39 -2.95 5.14 2.62
C THR A 39 -1.68 4.46 3.11
N TRP A 40 -0.52 5.04 2.82
CA TRP A 40 0.77 4.54 3.32
C TRP A 40 0.84 4.50 4.85
N VAL A 41 0.44 5.58 5.53
CA VAL A 41 0.39 5.62 7.00
C VAL A 41 -0.54 4.54 7.55
N LYS A 42 -1.74 4.37 6.97
CA LYS A 42 -2.66 3.29 7.37
C LYS A 42 -2.03 1.91 7.26
N LEU A 43 -1.32 1.63 6.16
CA LEU A 43 -0.63 0.35 5.96
C LEU A 43 0.46 0.13 7.01
N ARG A 44 1.26 1.16 7.30
CA ARG A 44 2.31 1.11 8.33
C ARG A 44 1.76 0.89 9.74
N GLU A 45 0.56 1.37 10.01
CA GLU A 45 -0.17 1.14 11.27
C GLU A 45 -0.96 -0.18 11.30
N GLY A 46 -0.88 -1.01 10.24
CA GLY A 46 -1.62 -2.27 10.13
C GLY A 46 -3.12 -2.10 9.92
N LYS A 47 -3.60 -0.89 9.58
CA LYS A 47 -5.01 -0.60 9.34
C LYS A 47 -5.45 -1.09 7.97
N ALA A 48 -6.69 -1.57 7.91
CA ALA A 48 -7.29 -1.97 6.65
C ALA A 48 -7.57 -0.78 5.73
N ILE A 49 -7.43 -1.00 4.43
CA ILE A 49 -7.71 -0.02 3.38
C ILE A 49 -8.87 -0.50 2.50
N ARG A 50 -9.40 0.36 1.64
CA ARG A 50 -10.47 -0.04 0.70
C ARG A 50 -9.99 -1.18 -0.19
N HIS A 51 -10.84 -2.18 -0.39
CA HIS A 51 -10.53 -3.37 -1.18
C HIS A 51 -10.02 -3.04 -2.58
N SER A 52 -10.65 -2.10 -3.29
CA SER A 52 -10.21 -1.67 -4.63
C SER A 52 -8.84 -0.98 -4.66
N VAL A 53 -8.39 -0.42 -3.53
CA VAL A 53 -7.04 0.14 -3.39
C VAL A 53 -6.06 -0.99 -3.11
N ALA A 54 -6.41 -1.93 -2.24
CA ALA A 54 -5.57 -3.09 -1.94
C ALA A 54 -5.30 -3.94 -3.19
N VAL A 55 -6.33 -4.23 -4.00
CA VAL A 55 -6.18 -5.00 -5.25
C VAL A 55 -5.18 -4.34 -6.21
N ARG A 56 -5.36 -3.05 -6.49
CA ARG A 56 -4.46 -2.31 -7.40
C ARG A 56 -3.04 -2.20 -6.86
N LEU A 57 -2.90 -2.05 -5.54
CA LEU A 57 -1.59 -2.05 -4.88
C LEU A 57 -0.90 -3.41 -5.05
N LEU A 58 -1.55 -4.51 -4.69
CA LEU A 58 -0.96 -5.85 -4.77
C LEU A 58 -0.60 -6.23 -6.21
N GLN A 59 -1.46 -5.91 -7.18
CA GLN A 59 -1.17 -6.12 -8.61
C GLN A 59 0.09 -5.36 -9.05
N ARG A 60 0.27 -4.12 -8.59
CA ARG A 60 1.49 -3.35 -8.87
C ARG A 60 2.71 -3.98 -8.19
N LEU A 61 2.60 -4.39 -6.93
CA LEU A 61 3.71 -5.01 -6.21
C LEU A 61 4.15 -6.33 -6.87
N GLN A 62 3.22 -7.13 -7.36
CA GLN A 62 3.52 -8.34 -8.14
C GLN A 62 4.24 -8.00 -9.45
N ARG A 63 3.73 -7.01 -10.19
CA ARG A 63 4.35 -6.54 -11.45
C ARG A 63 5.77 -6.05 -11.24
N ASP A 64 6.01 -5.33 -10.14
CA ASP A 64 7.30 -4.76 -9.79
C ASP A 64 8.20 -5.77 -9.03
N GLN A 65 7.79 -7.06 -8.97
CA GLN A 65 8.48 -8.17 -8.30
C GLN A 65 8.84 -7.92 -6.83
N LEU A 66 8.03 -7.10 -6.16
CA LEU A 66 8.16 -6.80 -4.74
C LEU A 66 7.52 -7.88 -3.86
N ILE A 67 6.56 -8.64 -4.37
CA ILE A 67 5.93 -9.78 -3.69
C ILE A 67 5.67 -10.92 -4.67
#